data_AF-A0A8S2VSM1-F1
#
_entry.id   AF-A0A8S2VSM1-F1
#
_cell.length_a   1.000
_cell.length_b   1.000
_cell.length_c   1.000
_cell.angle_alpha   90.00
_cell.angle_beta   90.00
_cell.angle_gamma   90.00
#
_symmetry.space_group_name_H-M   'P 1'
#
loop_
_entity.id
_entity.type
_entity.pdbx_description
1 polymer ?
#
loop_
_entity_poly.entity_id
_entity_poly.type
_entity_poly.pdbx_seq_one_letter_code
_entity_poly.pdbx_strand_id
1 'polypeptide(L)' 'MNIFQELYNINNNCIIVGDLNAALSEMGSTKTNTRGKQLQQLLNEGIIDCVEDDSTTFEKNEYEAKLDWILGS' A
#
# COMPACT_ATOMS: atom_id res chain seq x y z
N MET A 1 -21.14 -1.31 -3.86
CA MET A 1 -21.11 -1.14 -2.40
C MET A 1 -19.69 -1.40 -1.98
N ASN A 2 -18.97 -0.39 -1.48
CA ASN A 2 -17.53 -0.46 -1.19
C ASN A 2 -17.34 -0.92 0.26
N ILE A 3 -16.95 -2.18 0.45
CA ILE A 3 -16.80 -2.79 1.78
C ILE A 3 -15.79 -2.03 2.66
N PHE A 4 -14.77 -1.41 2.07
CA PHE A 4 -13.81 -0.61 2.83
C PHE A 4 -14.44 0.68 3.37
N GLN A 5 -15.33 1.32 2.62
CA GLN A 5 -16.07 2.49 3.09
C GLN A 5 -16.99 2.15 4.28
N GLU A 6 -17.64 0.99 4.24
CA GLU A 6 -18.50 0.53 5.33
C GLU A 6 -17.68 0.22 6.58
N LEU A 7 -16.55 -0.47 6.43
CA LEU A 7 -15.63 -0.76 7.54
C LEU A 7 -15.06 0.53 8.15
N TYR A 8 -14.64 1.49 7.31
CA TYR A 8 -14.15 2.80 7.76
C TYR A 8 -15.17 3.55 8.61
N ASN A 9 -16.44 3.56 8.20
CA ASN A 9 -17.51 4.25 8.93
C ASN A 9 -17.88 3.58 10.27
N ILE A 10 -17.58 2.29 10.44
CA ILE A 10 -17.83 1.55 11.69
C ILE A 10 -16.69 1.76 12.68
N ASN A 11 -15.44 1.68 12.21
CA ASN A 11 -14.24 1.92 13.00
C ASN A 11 -13.08 2.29 12.07
N ASN A 12 -12.65 3.55 12.16
CA ASN A 12 -11.50 4.04 11.40
C ASN A 12 -10.18 3.90 12.16
N ASN A 13 -10.09 3.18 13.27
CA ASN A 13 -8.81 2.91 13.93
C ASN A 13 -8.26 1.54 13.53
N CYS A 14 -7.79 1.40 12.29
CA CYS A 14 -7.25 0.16 11.75
C CYS A 14 -5.82 0.35 11.25
N ILE A 15 -4.94 -0.61 11.56
CA ILE A 15 -3.59 -0.69 11.01
C ILE A 15 -3.48 -2.01 10.26
N ILE A 16 -3.07 -1.95 9.00
CA ILE A 16 -2.79 -3.10 8.14
C ILE A 16 -1.29 -3.12 7.86
N VAL A 17 -0.62 -4.21 8.26
CA VAL A 17 0.81 -4.41 7.98
C VAL A 17 0.99 -5.73 7.26
N GLY A 18 1.71 -5.73 6.14
CA GLY A 18 2.11 -6.98 5.51
C GLY A 18 2.76 -6.84 4.14
N ASP A 19 3.16 -7.99 3.61
CA ASP A 19 3.63 -8.13 2.23
C ASP A 19 2.43 -8.18 1.27
N LEU A 20 2.23 -7.09 0.52
CA LEU A 20 1.16 -7.02 -0.48
C LEU A 20 1.66 -7.47 -1.86
N ASN A 21 2.97 -7.62 -2.06
CA ASN A 21 3.62 -7.75 -3.37
C ASN A 21 3.14 -6.69 -4.39
N ALA A 22 2.70 -5.53 -3.87
CA ALA A 22 2.24 -4.39 -4.64
C ALA A 22 3.42 -3.43 -4.79
N ALA A 23 3.79 -3.13 -6.03
CA ALA A 23 4.91 -2.23 -6.32
C ALA A 23 4.35 -0.91 -6.88
N LEU A 24 4.80 0.21 -6.32
CA LEU A 24 4.44 1.58 -6.72
C LEU A 24 5.71 2.39 -7.00
N SER A 25 5.88 2.85 -8.24
CA SER A 25 7.09 3.58 -8.61
C SER A 25 7.23 4.95 -7.94
N GLU A 26 6.11 5.54 -7.55
CA GLU A 26 6.07 6.82 -6.83
C GLU A 26 6.36 6.68 -5.33
N MET A 27 6.49 5.46 -4.82
CA MET A 27 6.71 5.14 -3.41
C MET A 27 7.85 4.13 -3.25
N GLY A 28 8.98 4.34 -3.94
CA GLY A 28 10.22 3.57 -3.70
C GLY A 28 10.41 2.28 -4.52
N SER A 29 9.45 1.83 -5.34
CA SER A 29 9.69 0.71 -6.27
C SER A 29 10.26 1.16 -7.62
N THR A 30 10.96 0.28 -8.34
CA THR A 30 11.46 0.63 -9.69
C THR A 30 10.33 0.77 -10.73
N LYS A 31 9.25 -0.02 -10.60
CA LYS A 31 8.10 -0.03 -11.54
C LYS A 31 6.79 -0.31 -10.82
N THR A 32 5.71 0.33 -11.27
CA THR A 32 4.36 0.02 -10.81
C THR A 32 3.84 -1.27 -11.45
N ASN A 33 3.38 -2.23 -10.64
CA ASN A 33 2.75 -3.47 -11.10
C ASN A 33 1.21 -3.40 -11.01
N THR A 34 0.49 -4.43 -11.48
CA THR A 34 -0.99 -4.44 -11.45
C THR A 34 -1.56 -4.34 -10.03
N ARG A 35 -0.92 -5.00 -9.05
CA ARG A 35 -1.33 -4.95 -7.63
C ARG A 35 -1.09 -3.56 -7.05
N GLY A 36 0.01 -2.91 -7.44
CA GLY A 36 0.31 -1.51 -7.14
C GLY A 36 -0.80 -0.58 -7.65
N LYS A 37 -1.24 -0.73 -8.91
CA LYS A 37 -2.35 0.09 -9.43
C LYS A 37 -3.64 -0.04 -8.61
N GLN A 38 -3.94 -1.24 -8.12
CA GLN A 38 -5.10 -1.48 -7.26
C GLN A 38 -4.91 -0.85 -5.87
N LEU A 39 -3.72 -0.97 -5.29
CA LEU A 39 -3.38 -0.30 -4.04
C LEU A 39 -3.47 1.24 -4.19
N GLN A 40 -2.92 1.80 -5.26
CA GLN A 40 -2.99 3.24 -5.53
C GLN A 40 -4.44 3.71 -5.66
N GLN A 41 -5.30 2.92 -6.31
CA GLN A 41 -6.71 3.24 -6.39
C GLN A 41 -7.35 3.29 -4.99
N LEU A 42 -7.05 2.33 -4.11
CA LEU A 42 -7.54 2.32 -2.73
C LEU A 42 -7.04 3.53 -1.93
N LEU A 43 -5.76 3.89 -2.05
CA LEU A 43 -5.18 5.08 -1.41
C LEU A 43 -5.86 6.36 -1.91
N ASN A 44 -6.15 6.45 -3.21
CA ASN A 44 -6.83 7.60 -3.80
C ASN A 44 -8.30 7.76 -3.35
N GLU A 45 -8.91 6.72 -2.75
CA GLU A 45 -10.24 6.84 -2.14
C GLU A 45 -10.20 7.64 -0.83
N GLY A 46 -9.03 7.83 -0.23
CA GLY A 46 -8.84 8.66 0.97
C GLY A 46 -9.42 8.07 2.26
N ILE A 47 -9.67 6.76 2.26
CA ILE A 47 -10.18 6.00 3.42
C ILE A 47 -9.08 5.27 4.18
N ILE A 48 -7.90 5.17 3.59
CA ILE A 48 -6.72 4.55 4.18
C ILE A 48 -5.48 5.21 3.56
N ASP A 49 -4.52 5.56 4.42
CA ASP A 49 -3.27 6.21 4.04
C ASP A 49 -2.10 5.24 4.20
N CYS A 50 -1.04 5.49 3.44
CA CYS A 50 0.23 4.81 3.61
C CYS A 50 1.05 5.55 4.67
N VAL A 51 1.64 4.82 5.63
CA VAL A 51 2.65 5.41 6.52
C VAL A 51 3.92 5.64 5.71
N GLU A 52 4.37 6.90 5.62
CA GLU A 52 5.51 7.29 4.80
C GLU A 52 6.81 6.59 5.25
N ASP A 53 7.25 5.65 4.43
CA ASP A 53 8.55 5.00 4.52
C ASP A 53 8.96 4.58 3.10
N ASP A 54 9.73 5.39 2.39
CA ASP A 54 10.16 5.09 1.02
C ASP A 54 11.34 4.11 0.97
N SER A 55 11.65 3.41 2.06
CA SER A 55 12.70 2.42 2.09
C SER A 55 12.34 1.18 1.27
N THR A 56 13.37 0.59 0.67
CA THR A 56 13.30 -0.74 0.08
C THR A 56 13.00 -1.75 1.18
N THR A 57 11.94 -2.54 1.01
CA THR A 57 11.57 -3.60 1.98
C THR A 57 11.99 -4.99 1.52
N PHE A 58 12.29 -5.14 0.23
CA PHE A 58 12.75 -6.39 -0.36
C PHE A 58 13.98 -6.17 -1.26
N GLU A 59 15.06 -6.88 -0.95
CA GLU A 59 16.31 -6.86 -1.73
C GLU A 59 16.74 -8.29 -2.09
N LYS A 60 17.01 -8.52 -3.38
CA LYS A 60 17.58 -9.78 -3.86
C LYS A 60 18.43 -9.56 -5.11
N ASN A 61 19.74 -9.73 -4.99
CA ASN A 61 20.71 -9.45 -6.06
C ASN A 61 20.59 -7.98 -6.52
N GLU A 62 20.33 -7.74 -7.80
CA GLU A 62 20.12 -6.40 -8.39
C GLU A 62 18.65 -5.94 -8.34
N TYR A 63 17.77 -6.69 -7.67
CA TYR A 63 16.36 -6.35 -7.55
C TYR A 63 16.07 -5.73 -6.18
N GLU A 64 15.66 -4.47 -6.21
CA GLU A 64 15.20 -3.69 -5.06
C GLU A 64 13.76 -3.23 -5.28
N ALA A 65 12.89 -3.50 -4.31
CA ALA A 65 11.50 -3.05 -4.35
C ALA A 65 10.92 -2.84 -2.94
N LYS A 66 10.00 -1.88 -2.85
CA LYS A 66 9.09 -1.74 -1.70
C LYS A 66 7.84 -2.56 -1.96
N LEU A 67 7.67 -3.65 -1.22
CA LEU A 67 6.56 -4.61 -1.39
C LEU A 67 5.74 -4.80 -0.11
N ASP A 68 6.33 -4.42 1.03
CA ASP A 68 5.70 -4.44 2.34
C ASP A 68 5.13 -3.06 2.66
N TRP A 69 3.91 -3.04 3.17
CA TRP A 69 3.15 -1.81 3.40
C TRP A 69 2.61 -1.74 4.81
N ILE A 70 2.64 -0.53 5.36
CA ILE A 70 1.92 -0.16 6.58
C ILE A 70 0.86 0.84 6.16
N LEU A 71 -0.40 0.47 6.32
CA LEU A 71 -1.56 1.27 5.96
C LEU A 71 -2.38 1.59 7.23
N GLY A 72 -2.91 2.81 7.33
CA GLY A 72 -3.70 3.26 8.48
C GLY A 72 -4.95 4.03 8.04
N SER A 73 -6.06 3.84 8.76
CA SER A 73 -7.29 4.63 8.58
C SER A 73 -7.52 5.64 9.70
#